data_AF-A0A3S2ABK3-F1
#
_entry.id   AF-A0A3S2ABK3-F1
#
_cell.length_a   1.000
_cell.length_b   1.000
_cell.length_c   1.000
_cell.angle_alpha   90.00
_cell.angle_beta   90.00
_cell.angle_gamma   90.00
#
_symmetry.space_group_name_H-M   'P 1'
#
loop_
_entity.id
_entity.type
_entity.pdbx_description
1 polymer ?
#
loop_
_entity_poly.entity_id
_entity_poly.type
_entity_poly.pdbx_seq_one_letter_code
_entity_poly.pdbx_strand_id
1 'polypeptide(L)'
;MDGSEASRLRKECGMSQVEFGAAIGVSRETIGRIERSNEHLDRRTELAMRYIAEGRLAVIPELSEIHNTVATVLDQTAVRGCPAYDYRDKLQAAVSHWRAKQGSAGAEPLLARAQGVLGMLNVTPPGDGMRDRTFEQLQQLKLDWQAVTPVD
;
A
#
# COMPACT_ATOMS: atom_id res chain seq x y z
N MET A 1 -2.03 19.91 21.62
CA MET A 1 -2.97 20.39 20.60
C MET A 1 -4.36 20.44 21.23
N ASP A 2 -5.17 21.46 20.93
CA ASP A 2 -6.57 21.54 21.38
C ASP A 2 -7.59 21.22 20.28
N GLY A 3 -8.88 21.16 20.62
CA GLY A 3 -9.95 20.83 19.67
C GLY A 3 -10.10 21.83 18.52
N SER A 4 -9.77 23.11 18.75
CA SER A 4 -9.84 24.14 17.71
C SER A 4 -8.71 23.98 16.68
N GLU A 5 -7.50 23.67 17.14
CA GLU A 5 -6.36 23.33 16.30
C GLU A 5 -6.60 22.04 15.51
N ALA A 6 -7.17 21.02 16.15
CA ALA A 6 -7.59 19.76 15.55
C ALA A 6 -8.60 19.99 14.39
N SER A 7 -9.62 20.83 14.62
CA SER A 7 -10.61 21.18 13.60
C SER A 7 -9.99 21.97 12.44
N ARG A 8 -9.06 22.88 12.74
CA ARG A 8 -8.33 23.65 11.73
C ARG A 8 -7.49 22.73 10.84
N LEU A 9 -6.67 21.85 11.43
CA LEU A 9 -5.83 20.91 10.68
C LEU A 9 -6.64 20.05 9.72
N ARG A 10 -7.75 19.46 10.19
CA ARG A 10 -8.62 18.67 9.31
C ARG A 10 -9.13 19.49 8.12
N LYS A 11 -9.61 20.72 8.37
CA LYS A 11 -10.16 21.59 7.32
C LYS A 11 -9.10 22.03 6.32
N GLU A 12 -7.88 22.31 6.78
CA GLU A 12 -6.72 22.63 5.92
C GLU A 12 -6.38 21.46 4.98
N CYS A 13 -6.64 20.22 5.41
CA CYS A 13 -6.50 19.03 4.57
C CYS A 13 -7.67 18.79 3.61
N GLY A 14 -8.74 19.60 3.66
CA GLY A 14 -9.96 19.39 2.88
C GLY A 14 -10.78 18.16 3.27
N MET A 15 -10.49 17.52 4.42
CA MET A 15 -11.12 16.26 4.82
C MET A 15 -12.39 16.46 5.64
N SER A 16 -13.37 15.58 5.46
CA SER A 16 -14.49 15.42 6.38
C SER A 16 -14.05 14.77 7.70
N GLN A 17 -14.88 14.86 8.75
CA GLN A 17 -14.58 14.20 10.04
C GLN A 17 -14.50 12.67 9.91
N VAL A 18 -15.24 12.10 8.95
CA VAL A 18 -15.23 10.67 8.68
C VAL A 18 -13.89 10.26 8.07
N GLU A 19 -13.46 10.96 7.01
CA GLU A 19 -12.19 10.68 6.31
C GLU A 19 -10.99 10.89 7.23
N PHE A 20 -10.98 11.99 7.98
CA PHE A 20 -9.89 12.30 8.91
C PHE A 20 -9.83 11.31 10.08
N GLY A 21 -10.98 10.86 10.59
CA GLY A 21 -11.07 9.82 11.59
C GLY A 21 -10.52 8.48 11.07
N ALA A 22 -10.95 8.06 9.88
CA ALA A 22 -10.46 6.85 9.24
C ALA A 22 -8.94 6.90 9.02
N ALA A 23 -8.41 8.06 8.61
CA ALA A 23 -6.97 8.27 8.38
C ALA A 23 -6.10 8.08 9.63
N ILE A 24 -6.60 8.46 10.82
CA ILE A 24 -5.88 8.29 12.09
C ILE A 24 -6.33 7.07 12.90
N GLY A 25 -7.26 6.26 12.36
CA GLY A 25 -7.76 5.04 12.99
C GLY A 25 -8.75 5.27 14.14
N VAL A 26 -9.57 6.32 14.09
CA VAL A 26 -10.61 6.61 15.10
C VAL A 26 -11.98 6.86 14.46
N SER A 27 -13.06 6.76 15.24
CA SER A 27 -14.40 7.00 14.71
C SER A 27 -14.68 8.48 14.44
N ARG A 28 -15.63 8.77 13.55
CA ARG A 28 -16.15 10.12 13.30
C ARG A 28 -16.62 10.79 14.59
N GLU A 29 -17.31 10.07 15.46
CA GLU A 29 -17.81 10.57 16.75
C GLU A 29 -16.66 10.99 17.67
N THR A 30 -15.54 10.27 17.60
CA THR A 30 -14.33 10.58 18.37
C THR A 30 -13.71 11.89 17.87
N ILE A 31 -13.60 12.09 16.55
CA ILE A 31 -13.17 13.36 15.96
C ILE A 31 -14.11 14.50 16.38
N GLY A 32 -15.42 14.30 16.28
CA GLY A 32 -16.42 15.30 16.67
C GLY A 32 -16.39 15.63 18.18
N ARG A 33 -15.93 14.71 19.04
CA ARG A 33 -15.70 14.97 20.46
C ARG A 33 -14.42 15.77 20.67
N ILE A 34 -13.34 15.37 20.00
CA ILE A 34 -12.04 16.06 20.02
C ILE A 34 -12.21 17.52 19.59
N GLU A 35 -12.87 17.78 18.46
CA GLU A 35 -13.04 19.14 17.91
C GLU A 35 -13.89 20.06 18.79
N ARG A 36 -14.71 19.50 19.68
CA ARG A 36 -15.53 20.27 20.64
C ARG A 36 -14.89 20.35 22.03
N SER A 37 -13.80 19.63 22.26
CA SER A 37 -13.12 19.61 23.54
C SER A 37 -12.14 20.78 23.65
N ASN A 38 -12.10 21.39 24.83
CA ASN A 38 -11.05 22.34 25.21
C ASN A 38 -9.87 21.63 25.93
N GLU A 39 -9.94 20.31 26.08
CA GLU A 39 -8.87 19.52 26.66
C GLU A 39 -7.74 19.31 25.66
N HIS A 40 -6.52 19.19 26.20
CA HIS A 40 -5.37 18.83 25.39
C HIS A 40 -5.51 17.38 24.89
N LEU A 41 -5.33 17.19 23.58
CA LEU A 41 -5.30 15.85 22.99
C LEU A 41 -4.12 15.06 23.54
N ASP A 42 -4.30 13.75 23.66
CA ASP A 42 -3.19 12.87 23.96
C ASP A 42 -2.12 12.94 22.86
N ARG A 43 -0.87 12.70 23.25
CA ARG A 43 0.28 12.90 22.38
C ARG A 43 0.25 12.00 21.13
N ARG A 44 -0.32 10.79 21.22
CA ARG A 44 -0.38 9.84 20.11
C ARG A 44 -1.36 10.35 19.05
N THR A 45 -2.55 10.75 19.48
CA THR A 45 -3.58 11.31 18.58
C THR A 45 -3.09 12.61 17.97
N GLU A 46 -2.49 13.53 18.76
CA GLU A 46 -1.90 14.77 18.24
C GLU A 46 -0.90 14.50 17.10
N LEU A 47 0.03 13.57 17.29
CA LEU A 47 1.03 13.23 16.28
C LEU A 47 0.41 12.61 15.03
N ALA A 48 -0.57 11.72 15.20
CA ALA A 48 -1.29 11.14 14.07
C ALA A 48 -2.00 12.22 13.25
N MET A 49 -2.71 13.15 13.90
CA MET A 49 -3.41 14.25 13.21
C MET A 49 -2.44 15.15 12.43
N ARG A 50 -1.30 15.50 13.02
CA ARG A 50 -0.27 16.29 12.31
C ARG A 50 0.34 15.54 11.14
N TYR A 51 0.61 14.25 11.30
CA TYR A 51 1.17 13.43 10.24
C TYR A 51 0.24 13.37 9.01
N ILE A 52 -1.05 13.17 9.24
CA ILE A 52 -2.08 13.25 8.19
C ILE A 52 -2.13 14.66 7.58
N ALA A 53 -2.04 15.70 8.42
CA ALA A 53 -2.11 17.08 7.95
C ALA A 53 -0.89 17.61 7.20
N GLU A 54 0.29 17.04 7.46
CA GLU A 54 1.50 17.27 6.66
C GLU A 54 1.42 16.60 5.28
N GLY A 55 0.25 16.08 4.89
CA GLY A 55 0.07 15.36 3.62
C GLY A 55 0.75 14.00 3.61
N ARG A 56 1.18 13.49 4.77
CA ARG A 56 1.82 12.17 4.89
C ARG A 56 0.82 11.05 5.10
N LEU A 57 -0.47 11.32 4.83
CA LEU A 57 -1.40 10.25 4.47
C LEU A 57 -0.70 9.35 3.46
N ALA A 58 -0.63 8.05 3.75
CA ALA A 58 -0.37 7.09 2.71
C ALA A 58 -1.56 7.20 1.75
N VAL A 59 -1.45 8.10 0.76
CA VAL A 59 -2.39 8.17 -0.35
C VAL A 59 -2.37 6.77 -0.94
N ILE A 60 -3.49 6.07 -0.82
CA ILE A 60 -3.62 4.76 -1.44
C ILE A 60 -3.57 5.03 -2.95
N PRO A 61 -2.53 4.56 -3.66
CA PRO A 61 -2.37 4.85 -5.07
C PRO A 61 -3.56 4.31 -5.87
N GLU A 62 -3.79 4.85 -7.06
CA GLU A 62 -4.83 4.33 -7.94
C GLU A 62 -4.52 2.90 -8.38
N LEU A 63 -5.56 2.14 -8.79
CA LEU A 63 -5.38 0.74 -9.19
C LEU A 63 -4.36 0.60 -10.32
N SER A 64 -4.34 1.56 -11.25
CA SER A 64 -3.32 1.66 -12.30
C SER A 64 -1.90 1.87 -11.76
N GLU A 65 -1.70 2.69 -10.74
CA GLU A 65 -0.40 2.92 -10.10
C GLU A 65 0.09 1.69 -9.33
N ILE A 66 -0.82 1.01 -8.61
CA ILE A 66 -0.53 -0.26 -7.93
C ILE A 66 -0.15 -1.32 -8.97
N HIS A 67 -0.90 -1.41 -10.06
CA HIS A 67 -0.64 -2.33 -11.17
C HIS A 67 0.74 -2.13 -11.78
N ASN A 68 1.08 -0.89 -12.11
CA ASN A 68 2.38 -0.51 -12.67
C ASN A 68 3.54 -0.76 -11.70
N THR A 69 3.33 -0.55 -10.40
CA THR A 69 4.34 -0.82 -9.36
C THR A 69 4.69 -2.31 -9.34
N VAL A 70 3.68 -3.18 -9.35
CA VAL A 70 3.88 -4.64 -9.36
C VAL A 70 4.54 -5.08 -10.67
N ALA A 71 4.05 -4.59 -11.82
CA ALA A 71 4.63 -4.89 -13.13
C ALA A 71 6.13 -4.52 -13.16
N THR A 72 6.49 -3.33 -12.67
CA THR A 72 7.86 -2.86 -12.58
C THR A 72 8.74 -3.78 -11.72
N VAL A 73 8.23 -4.24 -10.57
CA VAL A 73 8.97 -5.17 -9.70
C VAL A 73 9.23 -6.51 -10.40
N LEU A 74 8.22 -7.05 -11.10
CA LEU A 74 8.37 -8.30 -11.86
C LEU A 74 9.34 -8.13 -13.04
N ASP A 75 9.26 -7.02 -13.77
CA ASP A 75 10.16 -6.70 -14.89
C ASP A 75 11.60 -6.54 -14.43
N GLN A 76 11.83 -5.76 -13.37
CA GLN A 76 13.17 -5.56 -12.82
C GLN A 76 13.79 -6.88 -12.35
N THR A 77 12.99 -7.74 -11.71
CA THR A 77 13.43 -9.07 -11.29
C THR A 77 13.79 -9.94 -12.50
N ALA A 78 12.97 -9.92 -13.54
CA ALA A 78 13.20 -10.69 -14.76
C ALA A 78 14.48 -10.25 -15.49
N VAL A 79 14.77 -8.95 -15.53
CA VAL A 79 15.96 -8.40 -16.18
C VAL A 79 17.23 -8.65 -15.36
N ARG A 80 17.18 -8.41 -14.05
CA ARG A 80 18.37 -8.50 -13.18
C ARG A 80 18.73 -9.92 -12.80
N GLY A 81 17.80 -10.85 -12.95
CA GLY A 81 17.96 -12.18 -12.40
C GLY A 81 17.65 -12.25 -10.90
N CYS A 82 17.45 -11.14 -10.19
CA CYS A 82 17.20 -11.12 -8.76
C CYS A 82 16.22 -10.00 -8.39
N PRO A 83 15.41 -10.20 -7.34
CA PRO A 83 14.49 -9.17 -6.87
C PRO A 83 15.24 -7.99 -6.24
N ALA A 84 14.65 -6.80 -6.31
CA ALA A 84 15.16 -5.62 -5.62
C ALA A 84 15.07 -5.81 -4.10
N TYR A 85 15.94 -5.17 -3.30
CA TYR A 85 15.98 -5.37 -1.84
C TYR A 85 14.63 -5.05 -1.14
N ASP A 86 13.86 -4.13 -1.69
CA ASP A 86 12.59 -3.63 -1.16
C ASP A 86 11.35 -4.31 -1.77
N TYR A 87 11.54 -5.38 -2.57
CA TYR A 87 10.44 -6.03 -3.28
C TYR A 87 9.32 -6.49 -2.34
N ARG A 88 9.68 -6.96 -1.14
CA ARG A 88 8.74 -7.49 -0.15
C ARG A 88 7.82 -6.39 0.36
N ASP A 89 8.39 -5.24 0.70
CA ASP A 89 7.63 -4.09 1.20
C ASP A 89 6.73 -3.53 0.09
N LYS A 90 7.24 -3.44 -1.15
CA LYS A 90 6.45 -3.02 -2.32
C LYS A 90 5.28 -3.95 -2.61
N LEU A 91 5.48 -5.27 -2.61
CA LEU A 91 4.41 -6.23 -2.84
C LEU A 91 3.40 -6.26 -1.68
N GLN A 92 3.87 -6.14 -0.44
CA GLN A 92 2.99 -6.08 0.72
C GLN A 92 2.12 -4.81 0.70
N ALA A 93 2.70 -3.66 0.37
CA ALA A 93 1.96 -2.43 0.16
C ALA A 93 0.95 -2.56 -0.99
N ALA A 94 1.35 -3.16 -2.12
CA ALA A 94 0.47 -3.39 -3.25
C ALA A 94 -0.75 -4.26 -2.89
N VAL A 95 -0.56 -5.34 -2.13
CA VAL A 95 -1.68 -6.18 -1.63
C VAL A 95 -2.64 -5.37 -0.76
N SER A 96 -2.10 -4.62 0.20
CA SER A 96 -2.91 -3.78 1.10
C SER A 96 -3.69 -2.72 0.32
N HIS A 97 -3.03 -2.03 -0.61
CA HIS A 97 -3.64 -0.98 -1.42
C HIS A 97 -4.69 -1.53 -2.40
N TRP A 98 -4.41 -2.67 -3.04
CA TRP A 98 -5.33 -3.32 -3.98
C TRP A 98 -6.64 -3.72 -3.28
N ARG A 99 -6.53 -4.29 -2.08
CA ARG A 99 -7.69 -4.62 -1.22
C ARG A 99 -8.47 -3.40 -0.80
N ALA A 100 -7.77 -2.35 -0.38
CA ALA A 100 -8.43 -1.11 0.05
C ALA A 100 -9.20 -0.44 -1.09
N LYS A 101 -8.71 -0.54 -2.32
CA LYS A 101 -9.38 -0.04 -3.54
C LYS A 101 -10.39 -1.02 -4.16
N GLN A 102 -10.66 -2.15 -3.51
CA GLN A 102 -11.57 -3.21 -4.02
C GLN A 102 -11.20 -3.65 -5.44
N GLY A 103 -9.90 -3.76 -5.73
CA GLY A 103 -9.42 -4.22 -7.02
C GLY A 103 -9.88 -5.65 -7.33
N SER A 104 -9.73 -6.07 -8.59
CA SER A 104 -10.29 -7.34 -9.06
C SER A 104 -9.82 -8.54 -8.23
N ALA A 105 -10.75 -9.44 -7.88
CA ALA A 105 -10.45 -10.64 -7.09
C ALA A 105 -9.45 -11.58 -7.79
N GLY A 106 -9.35 -11.51 -9.13
CA GLY A 106 -8.39 -12.28 -9.92
C GLY A 106 -6.93 -11.86 -9.72
N ALA A 107 -6.67 -10.65 -9.20
CA ALA A 107 -5.32 -10.14 -8.99
C ALA A 107 -4.71 -10.57 -7.64
N GLU A 108 -5.53 -10.86 -6.61
CA GLU A 108 -5.00 -11.28 -5.30
C GLU A 108 -4.17 -12.58 -5.36
N PRO A 109 -4.60 -13.65 -6.05
CA PRO A 109 -3.80 -14.86 -6.21
C PRO A 109 -2.46 -14.59 -6.91
N LEU A 110 -2.45 -13.65 -7.86
CA LEU A 110 -1.25 -13.27 -8.60
C LEU A 110 -0.27 -12.49 -7.72
N LEU A 111 -0.74 -11.60 -6.85
CA LEU A 111 0.09 -10.89 -5.88
C LEU A 111 0.71 -11.86 -4.86
N ALA A 112 -0.05 -12.82 -4.35
CA ALA A 112 0.47 -13.87 -3.47
C ALA A 112 1.52 -14.73 -4.18
N ARG A 113 1.25 -15.11 -5.44
CA ARG A 113 2.21 -15.84 -6.28
C ARG A 113 3.48 -15.03 -6.54
N ALA A 114 3.37 -13.72 -6.75
CA ALA A 114 4.53 -12.82 -6.90
C ALA A 114 5.44 -12.85 -5.68
N GLN A 115 4.87 -12.75 -4.47
CA GLN A 115 5.64 -12.84 -3.22
C GLN A 115 6.39 -14.16 -3.11
N GLY A 116 5.74 -15.28 -3.47
CA GLY A 116 6.36 -16.61 -3.46
C GLY A 116 7.49 -16.76 -4.47
N VAL A 117 7.24 -16.42 -5.74
CA VAL A 117 8.22 -16.55 -6.83
C VAL A 117 9.45 -15.69 -6.57
N LEU A 118 9.27 -14.43 -6.18
CA LEU A 118 10.39 -13.53 -5.88
C LEU A 118 11.12 -13.96 -4.61
N GLY A 119 10.40 -14.47 -3.61
CA GLY A 119 11.00 -15.07 -2.41
C GLY A 119 11.93 -16.23 -2.75
N MET A 120 11.50 -17.13 -3.64
CA MET A 120 12.31 -18.26 -4.13
C MET A 120 13.54 -17.78 -4.90
N LEU A 121 13.38 -16.82 -5.83
CA LEU A 121 14.52 -16.25 -6.57
C LEU A 121 15.55 -15.55 -5.68
N ASN A 122 15.13 -15.04 -4.53
CA ASN A 122 16.02 -14.40 -3.58
C ASN A 122 16.88 -15.41 -2.80
N VAL A 123 16.41 -16.63 -2.60
CA VAL A 123 17.11 -17.65 -1.79
C VAL A 123 17.80 -18.73 -2.62
N THR A 124 17.38 -18.94 -3.87
CA THR A 124 17.96 -19.95 -4.76
C THR A 124 19.14 -19.36 -5.53
N PRO A 125 20.37 -19.90 -5.43
CA PRO A 125 21.54 -19.35 -6.10
C PRO A 125 21.53 -19.56 -7.63
N PRO A 126 22.29 -18.75 -8.40
CA PRO A 126 22.49 -18.96 -9.84
C PRO A 126 23.06 -20.35 -10.15
N GLY A 127 22.57 -20.99 -11.23
CA GLY A 127 23.03 -22.31 -11.67
C GLY A 127 22.29 -23.51 -11.05
N ASP A 128 21.33 -23.27 -10.15
CA ASP A 128 20.41 -24.29 -9.65
C ASP A 128 19.25 -24.48 -10.65
N GLY A 129 18.97 -25.71 -11.09
CA GLY A 129 17.84 -26.01 -11.98
C GLY A 129 16.46 -25.75 -11.37
N MET A 130 16.37 -25.52 -10.05
CA MET A 130 15.18 -24.95 -9.42
C MET A 130 14.98 -23.48 -9.82
N ARG A 131 16.06 -22.71 -9.95
CA ARG A 131 16.03 -21.29 -10.29
C ARG A 131 15.47 -21.06 -11.69
N ASP A 132 15.87 -21.89 -12.65
CA ASP A 132 15.36 -21.81 -14.03
C ASP A 132 13.84 -22.01 -14.09
N ARG A 133 13.34 -22.99 -13.34
CA ARG A 133 11.89 -23.21 -13.17
C ARG A 133 11.19 -22.04 -12.48
N THR A 134 11.83 -21.44 -11.48
CA THR A 134 11.29 -20.23 -10.84
C THR A 134 11.28 -19.03 -11.81
N PHE A 135 12.26 -18.94 -12.72
CA PHE A 135 12.27 -17.94 -13.80
C PHE A 135 11.13 -18.14 -14.79
N GLU A 136 10.84 -19.37 -15.20
CA GLU A 136 9.67 -19.67 -16.05
C GLU A 136 8.37 -19.27 -15.36
N GLN A 137 8.24 -19.55 -14.06
CA GLN A 137 7.10 -19.12 -13.26
C GLN A 137 6.97 -17.59 -13.19
N LEU A 138 8.10 -16.87 -13.11
CA LEU A 138 8.11 -15.40 -13.17
C LEU A 138 7.64 -14.90 -14.54
N GLN A 139 8.09 -15.49 -15.65
CA GLN A 139 7.65 -15.09 -17.00
C GLN A 139 6.15 -15.32 -17.18
N GLN A 140 5.63 -16.47 -16.74
CA GLN A 140 4.18 -16.73 -16.80
C GLN A 140 3.40 -15.73 -15.92
N LEU A 141 3.88 -15.47 -14.70
CA LEU A 141 3.26 -14.52 -13.80
C LEU A 141 3.19 -13.10 -14.39
N LYS A 142 4.21 -12.67 -15.14
CA LYS A 142 4.20 -11.38 -15.85
C LYS A 142 3.08 -11.31 -16.88
N LEU A 143 2.91 -12.35 -17.68
CA LEU A 143 1.84 -12.44 -18.68
C LEU A 143 0.46 -12.42 -17.99
N ASP A 144 0.31 -13.21 -16.93
CA ASP A 144 -0.93 -13.26 -16.14
C ASP A 144 -1.25 -11.89 -15.52
N TRP A 145 -0.24 -11.17 -15.02
CA TRP A 145 -0.41 -9.84 -14.43
C TRP A 145 -0.77 -8.77 -15.47
N GLN A 146 -0.18 -8.83 -16.67
CA GLN A 146 -0.53 -7.93 -17.77
C GLN A 146 -1.98 -8.09 -18.22
N ALA A 147 -2.54 -9.29 -18.10
CA ALA A 147 -3.94 -9.56 -18.41
C ALA A 147 -4.92 -8.99 -17.35
N VAL A 148 -4.44 -8.65 -16.15
CA VAL A 148 -5.24 -7.94 -15.15
C VAL A 148 -5.49 -6.53 -15.65
N THR A 149 -6.75 -6.21 -15.93
CA THR A 149 -7.16 -4.84 -16.23
C THR A 149 -7.42 -4.11 -14.92
N PRO A 150 -6.65 -3.06 -14.55
CA PRO A 150 -7.05 -2.17 -13.49
C PRO A 150 -8.26 -1.37 -13.99
N VAL A 151 -9.43 -1.61 -13.40
CA VAL A 151 -10.63 -0.82 -13.68
C VAL A 151 -10.77 0.16 -12.52
N ASP A 152 -10.63 1.45 -12.81
CA ASP A 152 -10.78 2.55 -11.85
C ASP A 152 -12.27 2.78 -11.48
#